data_AF-A0A968Z7R8-F1
#
_entry.id   AF-A0A968Z7R8-F1
#
_cell.length_a   1.000
_cell.length_b   1.000
_cell.length_c   1.000
_cell.angle_alpha   90.00
_cell.angle_beta   90.00
_cell.angle_gamma   90.00
#
_symmetry.space_group_name_H-M   'P 1'
#
loop_
_entity.id
_entity.type
_entity.pdbx_description
1 polymer ?
#
loop_
_entity_poly.entity_id
_entity_poly.type
_entity_poly.pdbx_seq_one_letter_code
_entity_poly.pdbx_strand_id
1 'polypeptide(L)'
;MNRAGATRIAFGQYKAWKVGTHGNSQPHEALVQVSPVLVHRDLNKNFIRTRDRVFEGLFGIDQHHGYDLPLTNIGQASAGCLVGRTRKGHREFMSLVKSDRATKKIVTIRSLPRL
;
A
#
# COMPACT_ATOMS: atom_id res chain seq x y z
N MET A 1 1.32 -4.70 15.57
CA MET A 1 1.69 -3.39 14.99
C MET A 1 3.14 -3.09 15.38
N ASN A 2 3.96 -2.55 14.47
CA ASN A 2 5.37 -2.28 14.76
C ASN A 2 5.49 -1.17 15.84
N ARG A 3 6.42 -1.32 16.80
CA ARG A 3 6.67 -0.33 17.87
C ARG A 3 7.06 1.05 17.31
N ALA A 4 7.67 1.08 16.13
CA ALA A 4 8.07 2.29 15.42
C ALA A 4 6.93 2.97 14.64
N GLY A 5 5.69 2.49 14.77
CA GLY A 5 4.53 3.05 14.06
C GLY A 5 4.28 2.41 12.68
N ALA A 6 3.15 2.79 12.10
CA ALA A 6 2.72 2.30 10.78
C ALA A 6 3.65 2.83 9.68
N THR A 7 3.90 1.97 8.69
CA THR A 7 4.74 2.31 7.54
C THR A 7 4.02 3.28 6.61
N ARG A 8 4.73 4.27 6.06
CA ARG A 8 4.19 5.16 5.04
C ARG A 8 5.17 5.25 3.89
N ILE A 9 4.78 4.78 2.71
CA ILE A 9 5.66 4.84 1.54
C ILE A 9 6.01 6.31 1.25
N ALA A 10 7.30 6.61 1.14
CA ALA A 10 7.80 7.92 0.77
C ALA A 10 7.33 8.29 -0.64
N PHE A 11 7.24 9.59 -0.95
CA PHE A 11 6.80 10.02 -2.29
C PHE A 11 7.75 9.51 -3.40
N GLY A 12 7.19 9.08 -4.52
CA GLY A 12 7.97 8.51 -5.63
C GLY A 12 7.22 7.45 -6.44
N GLN A 13 7.93 6.90 -7.43
CA GLN A 13 7.45 5.87 -8.36
C GLN A 13 8.34 4.64 -8.19
N TYR A 14 7.81 3.60 -7.55
CA TYR A 14 8.57 2.40 -7.20
C TYR A 14 8.24 1.23 -8.11
N LYS A 15 9.27 0.65 -8.73
CA LYS A 15 9.20 -0.66 -9.37
C LYS A 15 9.38 -1.76 -8.31
N ALA A 16 8.40 -1.94 -7.45
CA ALA A 16 8.51 -2.84 -6.29
C ALA A 16 7.30 -3.78 -6.10
N TRP A 17 6.44 -3.90 -7.10
CA TRP A 17 5.11 -4.49 -6.94
C TRP A 17 4.84 -5.59 -7.97
N LYS A 18 4.21 -6.68 -7.53
CA LYS A 18 3.70 -7.76 -8.41
C LYS A 18 2.28 -8.14 -8.00
N VAL A 19 1.52 -8.71 -8.93
CA VAL A 19 0.23 -9.34 -8.61
C VAL A 19 0.47 -10.52 -7.66
N GLY A 20 -0.27 -10.54 -6.56
CA GLY A 20 -0.22 -11.59 -5.54
C GLY A 20 -1.51 -11.64 -4.74
N THR A 21 -1.44 -12.17 -3.53
CA THR A 21 -2.61 -12.35 -2.65
C THR A 21 -2.36 -11.70 -1.30
N HIS A 22 -3.31 -10.90 -0.82
CA HIS A 22 -3.31 -10.30 0.50
C HIS A 22 -4.27 -11.04 1.44
N GLY A 23 -3.83 -11.25 2.69
CA GLY A 23 -4.63 -11.77 3.79
C GLY A 23 -4.78 -13.29 3.82
N ASN A 24 -4.92 -13.85 5.03
CA ASN A 24 -5.09 -15.30 5.25
C ASN A 24 -6.56 -15.70 5.38
N SER A 25 -7.36 -14.95 6.17
CA SER A 25 -8.76 -15.30 6.47
C SER A 25 -9.75 -14.90 5.36
N GLN A 26 -9.40 -13.88 4.57
CA GLN A 26 -10.15 -13.44 3.39
C GLN A 26 -9.16 -13.14 2.27
N PRO A 27 -8.54 -14.17 1.67
CA PRO A 27 -7.53 -13.99 0.64
C PRO A 27 -8.14 -13.30 -0.58
N HIS A 28 -7.47 -12.27 -1.09
CA HIS A 28 -7.88 -11.57 -2.30
C HIS A 28 -6.68 -11.06 -3.08
N GLU A 29 -6.90 -10.83 -4.37
CA GLU A 29 -5.86 -10.33 -5.26
C GLU A 29 -5.40 -8.93 -4.83
N ALA A 30 -4.09 -8.70 -4.88
CA ALA A 30 -3.46 -7.47 -4.44
C ALA A 30 -2.17 -7.22 -5.23
N LEU A 31 -1.61 -6.01 -5.11
CA LEU A 31 -0.21 -5.78 -5.44
C LEU A 31 0.64 -5.96 -4.20
N VAL A 32 1.52 -6.96 -4.23
CA VAL A 32 2.40 -7.30 -3.11
C VAL A 32 3.79 -6.72 -3.32
N GLN A 33 4.43 -6.29 -2.24
CA GLN A 33 5.81 -5.80 -2.28
C GLN A 33 6.79 -6.94 -2.59
N VAL A 34 7.65 -6.73 -3.59
CA VAL A 34 8.70 -7.67 -4.01
C VAL A 34 10.09 -7.04 -4.13
N SER A 35 10.21 -5.74 -3.92
CA SER A 35 11.50 -5.05 -3.89
C SER A 35 11.49 -3.93 -2.84
N PRO A 36 12.66 -3.47 -2.37
CA PRO A 36 12.74 -2.40 -1.39
C PRO A 36 12.03 -1.12 -1.84
N VAL A 37 11.41 -0.43 -0.89
CA VAL A 37 10.87 0.93 -1.07
C VAL A 37 11.33 1.81 0.08
N LEU A 38 11.32 3.13 -0.14
CA LEU A 38 11.57 4.09 0.93
C LEU A 38 10.27 4.34 1.71
N VAL A 39 10.38 4.39 3.02
CA VAL A 39 9.25 4.60 3.93
C VAL A 39 9.59 5.57 5.05
N HIS A 40 8.60 6.34 5.48
CA HIS A 40 8.60 7.07 6.73
C HIS A 40 7.95 6.21 7.82
N ARG A 41 8.46 6.32 9.05
CA ARG A 41 7.88 5.70 10.25
C ARG A 41 7.45 6.80 11.20
N ASP A 42 6.16 6.82 11.51
CA ASP A 42 5.52 7.76 12.42
C ASP A 42 5.80 7.36 13.88
N LEU A 43 7.03 7.64 14.34
CA LEU A 43 7.54 7.22 15.65
C LEU A 43 6.76 7.83 16.82
N ASN A 44 6.35 9.09 16.67
CA ASN A 44 5.59 9.84 17.66
C ASN A 44 4.07 9.71 17.49
N LYS A 45 3.62 8.96 16.46
CA LYS A 45 2.20 8.64 16.19
C LYS A 45 1.33 9.89 16.02
N ASN A 46 1.90 10.98 15.50
CA ASN A 46 1.22 12.26 15.33
C ASN A 46 0.43 12.37 14.01
N PHE A 47 0.50 11.33 13.19
CA PHE A 47 -0.13 11.23 11.90
C PHE A 47 0.42 12.14 10.78
N ILE A 48 1.55 12.81 10.99
CA ILE A 48 2.20 13.72 10.04
C ILE A 48 3.26 12.97 9.21
N ARG A 49 3.40 13.28 7.91
CA ARG A 49 4.33 12.57 7.01
C ARG A 49 5.75 13.16 6.98
N THR A 50 5.91 14.41 7.41
CA THR A 50 7.14 15.17 7.22
C THR A 50 8.03 15.07 8.46
N ARG A 51 9.36 15.13 8.26
CA ARG A 51 10.41 15.10 9.29
C ARG A 51 10.65 13.75 9.98
N ASP A 52 9.94 12.70 9.60
CA ASP A 52 10.23 11.34 10.04
C ASP A 52 11.46 10.74 9.34
N ARG A 53 12.21 9.91 10.08
CA ARG A 53 13.33 9.14 9.54
C ARG A 53 12.86 8.28 8.36
N VAL A 54 13.67 8.26 7.30
CA VAL A 54 13.48 7.42 6.12
C VAL A 54 14.16 6.07 6.33
N PHE A 55 13.48 5.00 5.94
CA PHE A 55 13.99 3.63 5.95
C PHE A 55 13.82 3.02 4.56
N GLU A 56 14.76 2.19 4.14
CA GLU A 56 14.68 1.41 2.91
C GLU A 56 14.58 -0.07 3.24
N GLY A 57 13.69 -0.82 2.56
CA GLY A 57 13.61 -2.25 2.73
C GLY A 57 12.30 -2.89 2.29
N LEU A 58 12.18 -4.19 2.61
CA LEU A 58 10.95 -4.96 2.49
C LEU A 58 10.17 -4.86 3.80
N PHE A 59 8.91 -4.46 3.71
CA PHE A 59 8.05 -4.19 4.86
C PHE A 59 6.74 -4.98 4.82
N GLY A 60 6.55 -5.85 3.83
CA GLY A 60 5.31 -6.61 3.63
C GLY A 60 4.13 -5.69 3.31
N ILE A 61 4.38 -4.63 2.54
CA ILE A 61 3.35 -3.67 2.16
C ILE A 61 2.59 -4.22 0.97
N ASP A 62 1.26 -4.15 1.04
CA ASP A 62 0.39 -4.52 -0.07
C ASP A 62 -0.50 -3.34 -0.48
N GLN A 63 -0.91 -3.32 -1.75
CA GLN A 63 -2.05 -2.55 -2.20
C GLN A 63 -3.27 -3.46 -2.34
N HIS A 64 -4.27 -3.22 -1.50
CA HIS A 64 -5.47 -4.05 -1.38
C HIS A 64 -6.73 -3.19 -1.15
N HIS A 65 -7.89 -3.78 -0.84
CA HIS A 65 -9.11 -3.02 -0.54
C HIS A 65 -9.30 -2.72 0.95
N GLY A 66 -9.97 -1.62 1.27
CA GLY A 66 -10.35 -1.19 2.62
C GLY A 66 -11.58 -1.89 3.20
N TYR A 67 -11.93 -3.08 2.68
CA TYR A 67 -13.03 -3.93 3.17
C TYR A 67 -14.42 -3.29 3.18
N ASP A 68 -14.64 -2.27 2.34
CA ASP A 68 -15.88 -1.47 2.33
C ASP A 68 -16.18 -0.78 3.67
N LEU A 69 -15.14 -0.52 4.48
CA LEU A 69 -15.28 0.19 5.74
C LEU A 69 -15.82 1.63 5.53
N PRO A 70 -16.43 2.23 6.56
CA PRO A 70 -16.95 3.59 6.50
C PRO A 70 -15.92 4.59 5.98
N LEU A 71 -16.37 5.57 5.20
CA LEU A 71 -15.48 6.59 4.61
C LEU A 71 -14.70 7.36 5.68
N THR A 72 -15.33 7.58 6.83
CA THR A 72 -14.78 8.33 7.96
C THR A 72 -13.89 7.47 8.87
N ASN A 73 -13.90 6.15 8.72
CA ASN A 73 -13.13 5.26 9.58
C ASN A 73 -12.81 3.93 8.88
N ILE A 74 -11.57 3.82 8.41
CA ILE A 74 -11.01 2.59 7.81
C ILE A 74 -10.23 1.74 8.81
N GLY A 75 -10.24 2.11 10.10
CA GLY A 75 -9.57 1.41 11.18
C GLY A 75 -8.13 1.04 10.86
N GLN A 76 -7.79 -0.24 11.08
CA GLN A 76 -6.46 -0.79 10.84
C GLN A 76 -6.24 -1.30 9.41
N ALA A 77 -7.22 -1.16 8.51
CA ALA A 77 -7.12 -1.72 7.16
C ALA A 77 -5.95 -1.11 6.36
N SER A 78 -5.52 0.12 6.69
CA SER A 78 -4.40 0.79 6.03
C SER A 78 -3.11 0.83 6.84
N ALA A 79 -3.00 0.03 7.91
CA ALA A 79 -1.86 0.05 8.83
C ALA A 79 -0.57 -0.44 8.15
N GLY A 80 0.09 0.44 7.39
CA GLY A 80 1.27 0.11 6.58
C GLY A 80 0.96 -0.18 5.11
N CYS A 81 -0.30 -0.45 4.77
CA CYS A 81 -0.74 -0.82 3.42
C CYS A 81 -1.40 0.33 2.66
N LEU A 82 -1.44 0.20 1.34
CA LEU A 82 -2.22 1.08 0.47
C LEU A 82 -3.61 0.46 0.27
N VAL A 83 -4.67 1.23 0.53
CA VAL A 83 -6.03 0.71 0.42
C VAL A 83 -6.87 1.46 -0.61
N GLY A 84 -7.43 0.73 -1.57
CA GLY A 84 -8.57 1.18 -2.35
C GLY A 84 -9.84 1.17 -1.50
N ARG A 85 -10.78 2.10 -1.71
CA ARG A 85 -11.93 2.27 -0.81
C ARG A 85 -12.83 1.04 -0.73
N THR A 86 -13.24 0.50 -1.89
CA THR A 86 -14.23 -0.58 -1.96
C THR A 86 -13.64 -1.85 -2.55
N ARG A 87 -14.23 -3.00 -2.19
CA ARG A 87 -13.91 -4.29 -2.82
C ARG A 87 -14.17 -4.25 -4.33
N LYS A 88 -15.28 -3.63 -4.75
CA LYS A 88 -15.63 -3.49 -6.17
C LYS A 88 -14.56 -2.69 -6.93
N GLY A 89 -14.22 -1.51 -6.43
CA GLY A 89 -13.21 -0.66 -7.07
C GLY A 89 -11.83 -1.30 -7.10
N HIS A 90 -11.50 -2.11 -6.10
CA HIS A 90 -10.25 -2.87 -6.11
C HIS A 90 -10.22 -3.99 -7.17
N ARG A 91 -11.33 -4.68 -7.40
CA ARG A 91 -11.43 -5.65 -8.51
C ARG A 91 -11.27 -4.97 -9.87
N GLU A 92 -11.88 -3.79 -10.05
CA GLU A 92 -11.71 -2.98 -11.25
C GLU A 92 -10.25 -2.54 -11.42
N PHE A 93 -9.62 -2.04 -10.35
CA PHE A 93 -8.21 -1.70 -10.32
C PHE A 93 -7.32 -2.87 -10.73
N MET A 94 -7.50 -4.05 -10.12
CA MET A 94 -6.70 -5.22 -10.45
C MET A 94 -6.93 -5.72 -11.88
N SER A 95 -8.15 -5.58 -12.41
CA SER A 95 -8.44 -5.87 -13.82
C SER A 95 -7.60 -5.00 -14.75
N LEU A 96 -7.51 -3.69 -14.48
CA LEU A 96 -6.66 -2.75 -15.22
C LEU A 96 -5.17 -3.09 -15.09
N VAL A 97 -4.73 -3.43 -13.88
CA VAL A 97 -3.33 -3.80 -13.66
C VAL A 97 -2.95 -5.03 -14.47
N LYS A 98 -3.83 -6.03 -14.58
CA LYS A 98 -3.55 -7.26 -15.33
C LYS A 98 -3.70 -7.11 -16.84
N SER A 99 -4.49 -6.14 -17.30
CA SER A 99 -4.68 -5.89 -18.73
C SER A 99 -3.51 -5.15 -19.38
N ASP A 100 -2.72 -4.41 -18.60
CA ASP A 100 -1.54 -3.73 -19.08
C ASP A 100 -0.42 -4.74 -19.46
N ARG A 101 0.21 -4.56 -20.62
CA ARG A 101 1.35 -5.37 -21.06
C ARG A 101 2.63 -5.07 -20.26
N ALA A 102 2.79 -3.85 -19.75
CA ALA A 102 3.96 -3.39 -19.01
C ALA A 102 4.00 -3.88 -17.55
N THR A 103 2.84 -4.15 -16.95
CA THR A 103 2.68 -4.63 -15.56
C THR A 103 3.04 -6.11 -15.36
N LYS A 104 3.30 -6.86 -16.44
CA LYS A 104 3.70 -8.28 -16.41
C LYS A 104 5.08 -8.56 -15.78
N LYS A 105 5.84 -7.52 -15.40
CA LYS A 105 7.15 -7.69 -14.74
C LYS A 105 7.24 -6.97 -13.41
N ILE A 106 6.86 -5.69 -13.37
CA ILE A 106 6.83 -4.85 -12.16
C ILE A 106 5.83 -3.70 -12.34
N VAL A 107 4.82 -3.58 -11.47
CA VAL A 107 3.89 -2.43 -11.47
C VAL A 107 4.59 -1.25 -10.82
N THR A 108 4.35 -0.03 -11.30
CA THR A 108 4.76 1.15 -10.53
C THR A 108 3.59 1.80 -9.82
N ILE A 109 3.71 1.95 -8.50
CA ILE A 109 2.81 2.78 -7.71
C ILE A 109 3.44 4.15 -7.50
N ARG A 110 2.68 5.21 -7.81
CA ARG A 110 3.04 6.60 -7.56
C ARG A 110 2.36 7.07 -6.27
N SER A 111 3.15 7.37 -5.23
CA SER A 111 2.66 8.11 -4.08
C SER A 111 2.76 9.61 -4.40
N LEU A 112 1.61 10.29 -4.46
CA LEU A 112 1.54 11.73 -4.69
C LEU A 112 1.30 12.47 -3.37
N PRO A 113 1.94 13.63 -3.16
CA PRO A 113 1.54 14.54 -2.08
C PRO A 113 0.09 14.97 -2.34
N ARG A 114 -0.76 14.93 -1.31
CA ARG A 114 -2.03 15.66 -1.37
C ARG A 114 -1.66 17.15 -1.31
N LEU A 115 -2.11 17.90 -2.31
CA LEU A 115 -2.21 19.35 -2.25
C LEU A 115 -3.17 19.75 -1.12
#